data_AF-A0A7C6YU26-F1
#
_entry.id   AF-A0A7C6YU26-F1
#
_cell.length_a   1.000
_cell.length_b   1.000
_cell.length_c   1.000
_cell.angle_alpha   90.00
_cell.angle_beta   90.00
_cell.angle_gamma   90.00
#
_symmetry.space_group_name_H-M   'P 1'
#
loop_
_entity.id
_entity.type
_entity.pdbx_description
1 polymer ?
#
loop_
_entity_poly.entity_id
_entity_poly.type
_entity_poly.pdbx_seq_one_letter_code
_entity_poly.pdbx_strand_id
1 'polypeptide(L)'
;MKIRELLAILLILLFTFGAQAKIMVNPYGYLPFAKKEALTTEYAENFELRNKESGRESYKNKLEGPLIDPETKEELYLLNFTEQVRGGDYFLTVGNTESPYLKIDARAFNPVFEEAMKHFTARRSDYGWLDDNGEENPLFTSYIMARGLAFYEVFSDRFADGELDVLPQEQNNKIPDFVDEMLSGARGLLKWYNDGDRSAKDANELTFASAVFALSGRTLLKADRELAEECSQIAKANFTYLQEERSQEIRNDLWLLFLAEMNLLTDEKVYEDQFRQQLTPVLETGWQTISLNDMTGLAISEMMKKALPVDDEIYDLFMGRSVGLLIAHDRDPYYRVVAFEPIETEFKGIYLTETDPSGLGSEGLYFIDVNEYYKTNTWVRAAQDQMHYLLGRNRREIDYLQDGNSETIFHIALLAAYFKDSSTMTRSGQVIGGVLKITLYFVLIFSAITLWQRYSAKRSEPTEDN
;
A
#
# COMPACT_ATOMS: atom_id res chain seq x y z
N MET A 1 48.55 -29.87 13.83
CA MET A 1 48.03 -28.65 14.49
C MET A 1 47.57 -29.03 15.88
N LYS A 2 48.09 -28.39 16.94
CA LYS A 2 47.71 -28.71 18.33
C LYS A 2 46.28 -28.18 18.58
N ILE A 3 45.50 -28.84 19.44
CA ILE A 3 44.12 -28.42 19.81
C ILE A 3 44.05 -26.94 20.22
N ARG A 4 45.10 -26.39 20.85
CA ARG A 4 45.21 -24.98 21.19
C ARG A 4 45.32 -24.03 19.98
N GLU A 5 45.99 -24.45 18.91
CA GLU A 5 46.09 -23.66 17.67
C GLU A 5 44.74 -23.67 16.93
N LEU A 6 44.02 -24.79 16.98
CA LEU A 6 42.68 -24.93 16.39
C LEU A 6 41.63 -24.10 17.14
N LEU A 7 41.70 -24.07 18.48
CA LEU A 7 40.86 -23.20 19.32
C LEU A 7 41.19 -21.71 19.13
N ALA A 8 42.45 -21.33 18.96
CA ALA A 8 42.83 -19.95 18.68
C ALA A 8 42.34 -19.50 17.30
N ILE A 9 42.45 -20.35 16.27
CA ILE A 9 41.90 -20.06 14.94
C ILE A 9 40.37 -19.98 14.97
N LEU A 10 39.70 -20.88 15.72
CA LEU A 10 38.25 -20.83 15.90
C LEU A 10 37.81 -19.55 16.64
N LEU A 11 38.53 -19.12 17.68
CA LEU A 11 38.24 -17.89 18.40
C LEU A 11 38.46 -16.66 17.51
N ILE A 12 39.55 -16.63 16.73
CA ILE A 12 39.83 -15.53 15.78
C ILE A 12 38.76 -15.49 14.68
N LEU A 13 38.34 -16.64 14.15
CA LEU A 13 37.24 -16.72 13.18
C LEU A 13 35.90 -16.29 13.78
N LEU A 14 35.65 -16.59 15.06
CA LEU A 14 34.46 -16.14 15.79
C LEU A 14 34.46 -14.63 16.06
N PHE A 15 35.63 -13.99 16.16
CA PHE A 15 35.76 -12.54 16.33
C PHE A 15 35.77 -11.75 15.00
N THR A 16 35.98 -12.41 13.85
CA THR A 16 35.99 -11.72 12.53
C THR A 16 34.63 -11.57 11.87
N PHE A 17 33.55 -12.11 12.44
CA PHE A 17 32.19 -11.74 12.04
C PHE A 17 31.72 -10.49 12.80
N GLY A 18 32.55 -9.46 12.83
CA GLY A 18 32.06 -8.12 13.17
C GLY A 18 31.01 -7.77 12.14
N ALA A 19 29.79 -7.50 12.58
CA ALA A 19 28.74 -7.00 11.71
C ALA A 19 29.32 -5.79 10.97
N GLN A 20 29.43 -5.89 9.65
CA GLN A 20 29.91 -4.78 8.84
C GLN A 20 28.92 -3.64 9.03
N ALA A 21 29.43 -2.44 9.28
CA ALA A 21 28.64 -1.22 9.25
C ALA A 21 27.86 -1.15 7.93
N LYS A 22 26.56 -0.88 8.02
CA LYS A 22 25.65 -0.86 6.86
C LYS A 22 24.78 0.38 6.90
N ILE A 23 24.51 0.94 5.71
CA ILE A 23 23.51 1.99 5.52
C ILE A 23 22.38 1.41 4.67
N MET A 24 21.23 1.21 5.29
CA MET A 24 20.03 0.63 4.69
C MET A 24 19.16 1.74 4.11
N VAL A 25 18.90 1.66 2.81
CA VAL A 25 18.16 2.64 2.01
C VAL A 25 17.08 1.95 1.18
N ASN A 26 16.12 2.72 0.66
CA ASN A 26 15.32 2.26 -0.46
C ASN A 26 16.09 2.44 -1.79
N PRO A 27 16.49 1.37 -2.50
CA PRO A 27 17.24 1.44 -3.75
C PRO A 27 16.44 2.09 -4.90
N TYR A 28 15.10 2.06 -4.86
CA TYR A 28 14.26 2.72 -5.86
C TYR A 28 14.17 4.24 -5.66
N GLY A 29 14.43 4.70 -4.43
CA GLY A 29 14.51 6.11 -4.10
C GLY A 29 13.35 6.66 -3.25
N TYR A 30 13.18 7.98 -3.33
CA TYR A 30 12.32 8.77 -2.46
C TYR A 30 11.64 9.91 -3.23
N LEU A 31 10.42 10.27 -2.82
CA LEU A 31 9.69 11.39 -3.41
C LEU A 31 10.19 12.74 -2.87
N PRO A 32 10.34 13.78 -3.72
CA PRO A 32 10.89 15.09 -3.34
C PRO A 32 10.26 15.75 -2.11
N PHE A 33 8.95 15.64 -1.93
CA PHE A 33 8.21 16.31 -0.84
C PHE A 33 7.75 15.37 0.26
N ALA A 34 8.16 14.10 0.20
CA ALA A 34 7.82 13.10 1.20
C ALA A 34 8.92 12.94 2.25
N LYS A 35 8.62 12.16 3.29
CA LYS A 35 9.58 11.74 4.31
C LYS A 35 10.70 10.92 3.66
N LYS A 36 11.96 11.15 4.05
CA LYS A 36 13.13 10.46 3.50
C LYS A 36 14.08 10.09 4.61
N GLU A 37 14.21 8.79 4.82
CA GLU A 37 14.98 8.23 5.91
C GLU A 37 15.73 6.99 5.45
N ALA A 38 16.90 6.81 6.04
CA ALA A 38 17.72 5.62 5.98
C ALA A 38 18.16 5.23 7.39
N LEU A 39 18.63 4.01 7.55
CA LEU A 39 19.11 3.50 8.83
C LEU A 39 20.57 3.09 8.72
N THR A 40 21.33 3.25 9.79
CA THR A 40 22.71 2.74 9.86
C THR A 40 22.99 2.07 11.19
N THR A 41 23.88 1.08 11.17
CA THR A 41 24.45 0.45 12.36
C THR A 41 25.75 1.13 12.82
N GLU A 42 26.28 2.07 12.03
CA GLU A 42 27.49 2.84 12.35
C GLU A 42 27.14 4.17 13.03
N TYR A 43 27.73 4.41 14.19
CA TYR A 43 27.68 5.72 14.82
C TYR A 43 28.64 6.70 14.15
N ALA A 44 28.17 7.91 13.90
CA ALA A 44 28.99 9.07 13.55
C ALA A 44 28.38 10.35 14.14
N GLU A 45 29.11 11.46 14.12
CA GLU A 45 28.55 12.75 14.52
C GLU A 45 27.53 13.30 13.50
N ASN A 46 27.80 13.04 12.22
CA ASN A 46 26.98 13.50 11.10
C ASN A 46 27.00 12.46 9.99
N PHE A 47 25.98 12.51 9.14
CA PHE A 47 25.94 11.84 7.85
C PHE A 47 25.87 12.88 6.73
N GLU A 48 26.25 12.48 5.53
CA GLU A 48 26.21 13.34 4.35
C GLU A 48 25.47 12.63 3.22
N LEU A 49 24.65 13.38 2.48
CA LEU A 49 24.07 12.96 1.22
C LEU A 49 24.88 13.60 0.10
N ARG A 50 25.50 12.77 -0.75
CA ARG A 50 26.41 13.20 -1.80
C ARG A 50 25.83 12.90 -3.17
N ASN A 51 26.01 13.84 -4.10
CA ASN A 51 25.58 13.64 -5.47
C ASN A 51 26.46 12.59 -6.16
N LYS A 52 25.82 11.63 -6.84
CA LYS A 52 26.50 10.49 -7.47
C LYS A 52 27.59 10.88 -8.47
N GLU A 53 27.33 11.87 -9.33
CA GLU A 53 28.27 12.24 -10.40
C GLU A 53 29.44 13.08 -9.90
N SER A 54 29.17 14.06 -9.04
CA SER A 54 30.16 15.04 -8.62
C SER A 54 30.87 14.69 -7.30
N GLY A 55 30.32 13.74 -6.53
CA GLY A 55 30.76 13.42 -5.17
C GLY A 55 30.58 14.56 -4.16
N ARG A 56 29.98 15.68 -4.57
CA ARG A 56 29.78 16.87 -3.74
C ARG A 56 28.69 16.62 -2.71
N GLU A 57 28.94 17.10 -1.50
CA GLU A 57 27.94 17.19 -0.45
C GLU A 57 26.75 18.04 -0.94
N SER A 58 25.56 17.45 -0.86
CA SER A 58 24.30 18.11 -1.18
C SER A 58 23.49 18.42 0.07
N TYR A 59 23.68 17.61 1.12
CA TYR A 59 23.01 17.74 2.41
C TYR A 59 23.89 17.11 3.50
N LYS A 60 23.83 17.64 4.72
CA LYS A 60 24.53 17.13 5.89
C LYS A 60 23.69 17.36 7.13
N ASN A 61 23.54 16.34 7.97
CA ASN A 61 22.81 16.45 9.23
C ASN A 61 23.35 15.46 10.27
N LYS A 62 22.92 15.61 11.52
CA LYS A 62 23.22 14.68 12.61
C LYS A 62 22.40 13.40 12.47
N LEU A 63 22.94 12.32 13.02
CA LEU A 63 22.20 11.07 13.19
C LEU A 63 21.23 11.21 14.37
N GLU A 64 20.04 10.63 14.26
CA GLU A 64 19.10 10.52 15.38
C GLU A 64 19.19 9.12 16.00
N GLY A 65 19.23 9.03 17.34
CA GLY A 65 19.36 7.75 18.05
C GLY A 65 20.31 7.80 19.26
N PRO A 66 20.73 6.65 19.79
CA PRO A 66 20.47 5.30 19.25
C PRO A 66 19.00 4.88 19.38
N LEU A 67 18.49 4.21 18.36
CA LEU A 67 17.26 3.44 18.38
C LEU A 67 17.62 1.97 18.65
N ILE A 68 16.88 1.30 19.52
CA ILE A 68 17.15 -0.10 19.84
C ILE A 68 16.13 -0.97 19.11
N ASP A 69 16.61 -1.85 18.23
CA ASP A 69 15.75 -2.85 17.61
C ASP A 69 15.23 -3.83 18.68
N PRO A 70 13.90 -3.90 18.92
CA PRO A 70 13.35 -4.75 19.96
C PRO A 70 13.64 -6.24 19.74
N GLU A 71 13.82 -6.69 18.50
CA GLU A 71 14.08 -8.09 18.17
C GLU A 71 15.56 -8.44 18.41
N THR A 72 16.45 -7.65 17.84
CA THR A 72 17.86 -8.02 17.71
C THR A 72 18.75 -7.38 18.77
N LYS A 73 18.20 -6.36 19.46
CA LYS A 73 18.89 -5.49 20.42
C LYS A 73 20.04 -4.70 19.80
N GLU A 74 20.09 -4.63 18.47
CA GLU A 74 21.07 -3.85 17.73
C GLU A 74 20.78 -2.35 17.87
N GLU A 75 21.84 -1.55 18.01
CA GLU A 75 21.74 -0.10 17.98
C GLU A 75 21.67 0.39 16.53
N LEU A 76 20.66 1.19 16.24
CA LEU A 76 20.42 1.78 14.94
C LEU A 76 20.43 3.30 15.07
N TYR A 77 20.80 3.96 13.99
CA TYR A 77 20.80 5.40 13.89
C TYR A 77 20.03 5.81 12.64
N LEU A 78 19.12 6.76 12.81
CA LEU A 78 18.26 7.26 11.76
C LEU A 78 18.94 8.42 11.02
N LEU A 79 18.94 8.35 9.70
CA LEU A 79 19.48 9.35 8.79
C LEU A 79 18.32 10.08 8.12
N ASN A 80 17.88 11.20 8.70
CA ASN A 80 16.74 11.97 8.18
C ASN A 80 17.21 13.07 7.23
N PHE A 81 16.94 12.91 5.94
CA PHE A 81 17.28 13.86 4.88
C PHE A 81 16.02 14.37 4.16
N THR A 82 14.90 14.45 4.88
CA THR A 82 13.60 14.90 4.35
C THR A 82 13.68 16.29 3.70
N GLU A 83 14.49 17.20 4.26
CA GLU A 83 14.70 18.56 3.75
C GLU A 83 15.36 18.61 2.36
N GLN A 84 16.03 17.52 1.94
CA GLN A 84 16.55 17.42 0.59
C GLN A 84 15.40 17.20 -0.40
N VAL A 85 15.01 18.27 -1.10
CA VAL A 85 13.93 18.24 -2.09
C VAL A 85 14.42 18.17 -3.53
N ARG A 86 15.67 18.53 -3.80
CA ARG A 86 16.20 18.59 -5.16
C ARG A 86 16.35 17.17 -5.72
N GLY A 87 15.68 16.90 -6.83
CA GLY A 87 15.79 15.61 -7.50
C GLY A 87 17.20 15.33 -8.04
N GLY A 88 17.55 14.04 -8.14
CA GLY A 88 18.85 13.57 -8.61
C GLY A 88 19.23 12.19 -8.07
N ASP A 89 20.41 11.72 -8.48
CA ASP A 89 21.02 10.49 -7.98
C ASP A 89 22.04 10.80 -6.87
N TYR A 90 21.96 10.04 -5.78
CA TYR A 90 22.71 10.28 -4.56
C TYR A 90 23.24 8.98 -3.93
N PHE A 91 24.12 9.13 -2.95
CA PHE A 91 24.48 8.12 -1.96
C PHE A 91 24.67 8.79 -0.60
N LEU A 92 24.49 8.04 0.48
CA LEU A 92 24.74 8.46 1.85
C LEU A 92 26.13 8.02 2.29
N THR A 93 26.77 8.83 3.12
CA THR A 93 28.02 8.46 3.81
C THR A 93 27.89 8.68 5.32
N VAL A 94 28.29 7.68 6.09
CA VAL A 94 28.37 7.71 7.56
C VAL A 94 29.74 7.17 7.94
N GLY A 95 30.59 7.99 8.56
CA GLY A 95 31.97 7.59 8.84
C GLY A 95 32.72 7.19 7.57
N ASN A 96 33.08 5.91 7.45
CA ASN A 96 33.74 5.35 6.26
C ASN A 96 32.80 4.48 5.40
N THR A 97 31.53 4.37 5.76
CA THR A 97 30.55 3.54 5.06
C THR A 97 29.75 4.37 4.06
N GLU A 98 29.56 3.81 2.86
CA GLU A 98 28.71 4.38 1.82
C GLU A 98 27.48 3.49 1.60
N SER A 99 26.32 4.10 1.32
CA SER A 99 25.12 3.37 0.93
C SER A 99 25.16 2.96 -0.55
N PRO A 100 24.32 2.01 -0.98
CA PRO A 100 23.91 1.92 -2.38
C PRO A 100 23.38 3.26 -2.91
N TYR A 101 23.39 3.41 -4.24
CA TYR A 101 22.80 4.59 -4.87
C TYR A 101 21.29 4.64 -4.65
N LEU A 102 20.78 5.84 -4.43
CA LEU A 102 19.36 6.13 -4.28
C LEU A 102 18.98 7.33 -5.14
N LYS A 103 17.70 7.39 -5.53
CA LYS A 103 17.15 8.49 -6.32
C LYS A 103 16.23 9.37 -5.47
N ILE A 104 16.23 10.67 -5.73
CA ILE A 104 15.13 11.55 -5.32
C ILE A 104 14.42 11.99 -6.60
N ASP A 105 13.19 11.53 -6.81
CA ASP A 105 12.43 11.75 -8.04
C ASP A 105 10.93 11.66 -7.78
N ALA A 106 10.13 12.50 -8.43
CA ALA A 106 8.67 12.42 -8.34
C ALA A 106 8.12 11.09 -8.89
N ARG A 107 8.89 10.43 -9.78
CA ARG A 107 8.55 9.15 -10.43
C ARG A 107 9.30 7.96 -9.85
N ALA A 108 9.85 8.09 -8.64
CA ALA A 108 10.65 7.02 -8.03
C ALA A 108 9.89 5.68 -7.96
N PHE A 109 8.56 5.71 -7.82
CA PHE A 109 7.72 4.53 -7.66
C PHE A 109 6.98 4.09 -8.93
N ASN A 110 7.06 4.83 -10.05
CA ASN A 110 6.45 4.38 -11.31
C ASN A 110 7.04 3.03 -11.77
N PRO A 111 8.38 2.84 -11.81
CA PRO A 111 8.95 1.56 -12.22
C PRO A 111 8.63 0.40 -11.25
N VAL A 112 8.43 0.71 -9.97
CA VAL A 112 8.03 -0.28 -8.95
C VAL A 112 6.64 -0.82 -9.27
N PHE A 113 5.69 0.07 -9.57
CA PHE A 113 4.33 -0.33 -9.96
C PHE A 113 4.34 -1.15 -11.25
N GLU A 114 5.05 -0.68 -12.28
CA GLU A 114 5.14 -1.36 -13.59
C GLU A 114 5.72 -2.78 -13.46
N GLU A 115 6.83 -2.94 -12.73
CA GLU A 115 7.47 -4.26 -12.56
C GLU A 115 6.61 -5.20 -11.71
N ALA A 116 5.99 -4.69 -10.63
CA ALA A 116 5.09 -5.50 -9.80
C ALA A 116 3.89 -6.01 -10.60
N MET A 117 3.25 -5.14 -11.39
CA MET A 117 2.12 -5.53 -12.23
C MET A 117 2.53 -6.49 -13.34
N LYS A 118 3.69 -6.30 -13.97
CA LYS A 118 4.23 -7.23 -14.95
C LYS A 118 4.45 -8.63 -14.36
N HIS A 119 4.92 -8.70 -13.11
CA HIS A 119 5.03 -9.97 -12.37
C HIS A 119 3.67 -10.67 -12.25
N PHE A 120 2.61 -9.92 -11.99
CA PHE A 120 1.24 -10.43 -11.93
C PHE A 120 0.68 -10.84 -13.28
N THR A 121 0.80 -10.01 -14.31
CA THR A 121 0.35 -10.30 -15.67
C THR A 121 0.96 -11.60 -16.20
N ALA A 122 2.24 -11.85 -15.90
CA ALA A 122 2.94 -13.08 -16.31
C ALA A 122 2.39 -14.36 -15.66
N ARG A 123 1.56 -14.23 -14.61
CA ARG A 123 0.99 -15.32 -13.83
C ARG A 123 -0.50 -15.54 -14.10
N ARG A 124 -1.08 -14.85 -15.09
CA ARG A 124 -2.46 -15.08 -15.51
C ARG A 124 -2.69 -16.56 -15.84
N SER A 125 -3.87 -17.03 -15.48
CA SER A 125 -4.29 -18.42 -15.56
C SER A 125 -5.74 -18.54 -16.07
N ASP A 126 -6.29 -19.74 -16.08
CA ASP A 126 -7.68 -19.97 -16.52
C ASP A 126 -8.70 -19.44 -15.52
N TYR A 127 -8.38 -19.45 -14.22
CA TYR A 127 -9.25 -19.00 -13.14
C TYR A 127 -8.82 -17.70 -12.47
N GLY A 128 -7.85 -16.99 -13.06
CA GLY A 128 -7.37 -15.69 -12.58
C GLY A 128 -5.85 -15.62 -12.64
N TRP A 129 -5.20 -15.88 -11.49
CA TRP A 129 -3.74 -15.95 -11.39
C TRP A 129 -3.30 -17.23 -10.66
N LEU A 130 -2.15 -17.75 -11.08
CA LEU A 130 -1.47 -18.84 -10.39
C LEU A 130 -0.91 -18.35 -9.05
N ASP A 131 -0.97 -19.20 -8.02
CA ASP A 131 -0.30 -18.98 -6.74
C ASP A 131 1.20 -19.32 -6.81
N ASP A 132 1.96 -19.03 -5.76
CA ASP A 132 3.43 -19.18 -5.77
C ASP A 132 3.93 -20.59 -6.09
N ASN A 133 3.08 -21.62 -6.00
CA ASN A 133 3.40 -22.99 -6.42
C ASN A 133 3.13 -23.25 -7.91
N GLY A 134 2.57 -22.28 -8.62
CA GLY A 134 2.16 -22.38 -10.01
C GLY A 134 0.78 -23.04 -10.18
N GLU A 135 -0.04 -23.06 -9.13
CA GLU A 135 -1.34 -23.73 -9.12
C GLU A 135 -2.51 -22.74 -9.21
N GLU A 136 -3.62 -23.20 -9.79
CA GLU A 136 -4.88 -22.44 -9.79
C GLU A 136 -5.42 -22.34 -8.36
N ASN A 137 -5.67 -21.11 -7.90
CA ASN A 137 -6.08 -20.87 -6.53
C ASN A 137 -7.19 -19.79 -6.46
N PRO A 138 -8.46 -20.20 -6.37
CA PRO A 138 -9.60 -19.28 -6.33
C PRO A 138 -9.59 -18.36 -5.10
N LEU A 139 -9.08 -18.82 -3.95
CA LEU A 139 -8.93 -17.95 -2.76
C LEU A 139 -7.91 -16.86 -3.01
N PHE A 140 -6.75 -17.21 -3.56
CA PHE A 140 -5.72 -16.23 -3.91
C PHE A 140 -6.24 -15.22 -4.95
N THR A 141 -6.85 -15.70 -6.03
CA THR A 141 -7.47 -14.81 -7.04
C THR A 141 -8.53 -13.91 -6.41
N SER A 142 -9.39 -14.46 -5.55
CA SER A 142 -10.42 -13.67 -4.86
C SER A 142 -9.82 -12.59 -3.97
N TYR A 143 -8.72 -12.88 -3.28
CA TYR A 143 -8.00 -11.90 -2.47
C TYR A 143 -7.43 -10.74 -3.29
N ILE A 144 -6.71 -11.06 -4.37
CA ILE A 144 -6.12 -10.07 -5.28
C ILE A 144 -7.22 -9.19 -5.89
N MET A 145 -8.32 -9.80 -6.33
CA MET A 145 -9.48 -9.09 -6.86
C MET A 145 -10.14 -8.20 -5.83
N ALA A 146 -10.41 -8.72 -4.63
CA ALA A 146 -11.05 -7.97 -3.56
C ALA A 146 -10.23 -6.72 -3.23
N ARG A 147 -8.91 -6.88 -3.05
CA ARG A 147 -8.06 -5.75 -2.66
C ARG A 147 -7.81 -4.78 -3.82
N GLY A 148 -7.60 -5.29 -5.03
CA GLY A 148 -7.37 -4.49 -6.23
C GLY A 148 -8.58 -3.64 -6.63
N LEU A 149 -9.78 -4.24 -6.67
CA LEU A 149 -10.99 -3.52 -7.01
C LEU A 149 -11.41 -2.53 -5.93
N ALA A 150 -11.29 -2.89 -4.64
CA ALA A 150 -11.54 -1.97 -3.53
C ALA A 150 -10.64 -0.75 -3.60
N PHE A 151 -9.35 -0.96 -3.89
CA PHE A 151 -8.37 0.12 -4.07
C PHE A 151 -8.69 0.98 -5.31
N TYR A 152 -8.99 0.36 -6.46
CA TYR A 152 -9.33 1.09 -7.69
C TYR A 152 -10.58 1.94 -7.53
N GLU A 153 -11.59 1.48 -6.80
CA GLU A 153 -12.81 2.25 -6.57
C GLU A 153 -12.50 3.61 -5.93
N VAL A 154 -11.59 3.63 -4.94
CA VAL A 154 -11.19 4.85 -4.22
C VAL A 154 -10.17 5.66 -5.03
N PHE A 155 -9.18 4.99 -5.63
CA PHE A 155 -8.01 5.62 -6.26
C PHE A 155 -7.99 5.46 -7.78
N SER A 156 -9.15 5.45 -8.44
CA SER A 156 -9.27 5.27 -9.90
C SER A 156 -8.51 6.34 -10.71
N ASP A 157 -8.20 7.50 -10.13
CA ASP A 157 -7.39 8.54 -10.75
C ASP A 157 -5.90 8.19 -10.86
N ARG A 158 -5.48 7.11 -10.21
CA ARG A 158 -4.11 6.58 -10.24
C ARG A 158 -3.89 5.59 -11.36
N PHE A 159 -4.88 5.27 -12.19
CA PHE A 159 -4.74 4.25 -13.24
C PHE A 159 -5.11 4.84 -14.60
N ALA A 160 -4.39 4.46 -15.65
CA ALA A 160 -4.65 4.89 -17.02
C ALA A 160 -4.42 3.75 -18.00
N ASP A 161 -4.96 3.95 -19.19
CA ASP A 161 -4.75 3.11 -20.38
C ASP A 161 -3.34 3.38 -20.94
N GLY A 162 -2.64 2.33 -21.36
CA GLY A 162 -1.28 2.39 -21.91
C GLY A 162 -0.19 2.69 -20.88
N GLU A 163 -0.45 2.41 -19.61
CA GLU A 163 0.52 2.51 -18.51
C GLU A 163 1.35 1.22 -18.33
N LEU A 164 0.77 0.06 -18.62
CA LEU A 164 1.35 -1.25 -18.40
C LEU A 164 1.54 -1.98 -19.73
N ASP A 165 2.49 -2.92 -19.76
CA ASP A 165 2.70 -3.82 -20.91
C ASP A 165 1.72 -5.02 -20.84
N VAL A 166 0.42 -4.74 -21.04
CA VAL A 166 -0.65 -5.74 -21.08
C VAL A 166 -0.77 -6.38 -22.46
N LEU A 167 -1.67 -7.37 -22.61
CA LEU A 167 -1.85 -8.07 -23.87
C LEU A 167 -2.24 -7.11 -25.02
N PRO A 168 -1.84 -7.37 -26.27
CA PRO A 168 -2.06 -6.43 -27.38
C PRO A 168 -3.52 -6.02 -27.62
N GLN A 169 -4.50 -6.87 -27.26
CA GLN A 169 -5.92 -6.56 -27.38
C GLN A 169 -6.48 -5.68 -26.25
N GLU A 170 -5.75 -5.57 -25.14
CA GLU A 170 -6.08 -4.75 -23.97
C GLU A 170 -5.41 -3.37 -24.10
N GLN A 171 -4.26 -3.28 -24.77
CA GLN A 171 -3.59 -2.00 -25.02
C GLN A 171 -4.47 -1.00 -25.79
N ASN A 172 -4.60 0.23 -25.28
CA ASN A 172 -5.31 1.35 -25.91
C ASN A 172 -6.83 1.13 -26.08
N ASN A 173 -7.45 0.30 -25.24
CA ASN A 173 -8.88 0.01 -25.29
C ASN A 173 -9.74 1.06 -24.53
N LYS A 174 -9.11 2.11 -23.97
CA LYS A 174 -9.70 3.17 -23.12
C LYS A 174 -10.14 2.72 -21.73
N ILE A 175 -9.79 1.51 -21.34
CA ILE A 175 -9.89 0.96 -19.99
C ILE A 175 -8.50 1.11 -19.37
N PRO A 176 -8.38 1.53 -18.11
CA PRO A 176 -7.08 1.52 -17.46
C PRO A 176 -6.48 0.11 -17.44
N ASP A 177 -5.19 -0.04 -17.75
CA ASP A 177 -4.60 -1.38 -17.90
C ASP A 177 -4.68 -2.20 -16.59
N PHE A 178 -4.61 -1.54 -15.43
CA PHE A 178 -4.87 -2.17 -14.14
C PHE A 178 -6.28 -2.77 -14.05
N VAL A 179 -7.28 -2.10 -14.63
CA VAL A 179 -8.66 -2.59 -14.69
C VAL A 179 -8.77 -3.75 -15.68
N ASP A 180 -7.99 -3.77 -16.75
CA ASP A 180 -7.92 -4.96 -17.63
C ASP A 180 -7.38 -6.19 -16.90
N GLU A 181 -6.38 -6.02 -16.03
CA GLU A 181 -5.95 -7.10 -15.13
C GLU A 181 -7.08 -7.57 -14.21
N MET A 182 -7.84 -6.64 -13.61
CA MET A 182 -8.99 -7.00 -12.78
C MET A 182 -10.13 -7.65 -13.58
N LEU A 183 -10.34 -7.26 -14.84
CA LEU A 183 -11.30 -7.92 -15.74
C LEU A 183 -10.87 -9.36 -16.03
N SER A 184 -9.57 -9.62 -16.20
CA SER A 184 -9.03 -10.97 -16.35
C SER A 184 -9.34 -11.83 -15.13
N GLY A 185 -9.10 -11.31 -13.92
CA GLY A 185 -9.42 -12.01 -12.66
C GLY A 185 -10.90 -12.27 -12.48
N ALA A 186 -11.77 -11.28 -12.74
CA ALA A 186 -13.22 -11.43 -12.64
C ALA A 186 -13.77 -12.51 -13.60
N ARG A 187 -13.30 -12.50 -14.86
CA ARG A 187 -13.68 -13.51 -15.86
C ARG A 187 -13.16 -14.90 -15.49
N GLY A 188 -11.95 -15.00 -14.94
CA GLY A 188 -11.38 -16.24 -14.43
C GLY A 188 -12.21 -16.84 -13.29
N LEU A 189 -12.56 -16.03 -12.28
CA LEU A 189 -13.43 -16.48 -11.19
C LEU A 189 -14.83 -16.86 -11.67
N LEU A 190 -15.39 -16.12 -12.63
CA LEU A 190 -16.69 -16.45 -13.22
C LEU A 190 -16.64 -17.79 -13.96
N LYS A 191 -15.56 -18.05 -14.72
CA LYS A 191 -15.32 -19.35 -15.34
C LYS A 191 -15.22 -20.46 -14.29
N TRP A 192 -14.38 -20.28 -13.26
CA TRP A 192 -14.28 -21.22 -12.14
C TRP A 192 -15.65 -21.48 -11.50
N TYR A 193 -16.46 -20.44 -11.28
CA TYR A 193 -17.79 -20.57 -10.69
C TYR A 193 -18.72 -21.42 -11.58
N ASN A 194 -18.69 -21.20 -12.89
CA ASN A 194 -19.52 -21.93 -13.87
C ASN A 194 -19.03 -23.36 -14.14
N ASP A 195 -17.74 -23.63 -13.92
CA ASP A 195 -17.16 -24.95 -14.09
C ASP A 195 -17.50 -25.86 -12.90
N GLY A 196 -18.36 -26.84 -13.15
CA GLY A 196 -18.77 -27.85 -12.16
C GLY A 196 -19.98 -27.46 -11.33
N ASP A 197 -20.31 -28.29 -10.34
CA ASP A 197 -21.45 -28.07 -9.47
C ASP A 197 -21.09 -27.13 -8.30
N ARG A 198 -21.91 -26.11 -8.08
CA ARG A 198 -21.76 -25.16 -6.97
C ARG A 198 -21.69 -25.87 -5.62
N SER A 199 -22.45 -26.94 -5.40
CA SER A 199 -22.42 -27.65 -4.11
C SER A 199 -21.14 -28.46 -3.87
N ALA A 200 -20.36 -28.73 -4.92
CA ALA A 200 -19.09 -29.43 -4.79
C ALA A 200 -17.91 -28.49 -4.48
N LYS A 201 -18.13 -27.16 -4.52
CA LYS A 201 -17.09 -26.16 -4.24
C LYS A 201 -16.89 -25.99 -2.73
N ASP A 202 -15.67 -25.62 -2.35
CA ASP A 202 -15.35 -25.23 -0.98
C ASP A 202 -16.16 -23.99 -0.58
N ALA A 203 -16.69 -23.99 0.65
CA ALA A 203 -17.57 -22.91 1.11
C ALA A 203 -16.83 -21.57 1.21
N ASN A 204 -15.54 -21.58 1.58
CA ASN A 204 -14.73 -20.38 1.71
C ASN A 204 -14.39 -19.80 0.34
N GLU A 205 -13.97 -20.65 -0.61
CA GLU A 205 -13.76 -20.25 -2.01
C GLU A 205 -15.02 -19.61 -2.60
N LEU A 206 -16.16 -20.27 -2.44
CA LEU A 206 -17.43 -19.79 -2.99
C LEU A 206 -17.87 -18.47 -2.33
N THR A 207 -17.71 -18.35 -1.01
CA THR A 207 -18.04 -17.11 -0.28
C THR A 207 -17.16 -15.96 -0.72
N PHE A 208 -15.84 -16.18 -0.83
CA PHE A 208 -14.92 -15.12 -1.18
C PHE A 208 -15.10 -14.66 -2.64
N ALA A 209 -15.25 -15.62 -3.57
CA ALA A 209 -15.58 -15.30 -4.95
C ALA A 209 -16.91 -14.52 -5.05
N SER A 210 -17.90 -14.83 -4.22
CA SER A 210 -19.18 -14.10 -4.18
C SER A 210 -19.04 -12.67 -3.67
N ALA A 211 -18.16 -12.42 -2.68
CA ALA A 211 -17.81 -11.07 -2.25
C ALA A 211 -17.16 -10.27 -3.39
N VAL A 212 -16.23 -10.91 -4.12
CA VAL A 212 -15.60 -10.30 -5.30
C VAL A 212 -16.60 -10.04 -6.42
N PHE A 213 -17.59 -10.91 -6.62
CA PHE A 213 -18.64 -10.67 -7.61
C PHE A 213 -19.52 -9.48 -7.22
N ALA A 214 -19.84 -9.30 -5.94
CA ALA A 214 -20.54 -8.09 -5.48
C ALA A 214 -19.73 -6.82 -5.73
N LEU A 215 -18.43 -6.84 -5.39
CA LEU A 215 -17.49 -5.76 -5.65
C LEU A 215 -17.30 -5.45 -7.14
N SER A 216 -17.15 -6.49 -7.96
CA SER A 216 -17.07 -6.39 -9.43
C SER A 216 -18.33 -5.74 -10.00
N GLY A 217 -19.49 -6.11 -9.46
CA GLY A 217 -20.80 -5.60 -9.88
C GLY A 217 -20.98 -4.09 -9.75
N ARG A 218 -20.30 -3.47 -8.77
CA ARG A 218 -20.30 -2.01 -8.58
C ARG A 218 -19.11 -1.32 -9.26
N THR A 219 -17.93 -1.93 -9.24
CA THR A 219 -16.69 -1.27 -9.66
C THR A 219 -16.44 -1.35 -11.17
N LEU A 220 -16.87 -2.44 -11.83
CA LEU A 220 -16.56 -2.70 -13.24
C LEU A 220 -17.61 -2.19 -14.24
N LEU A 221 -18.70 -1.57 -13.79
CA LEU A 221 -19.82 -1.11 -14.66
C LEU A 221 -19.40 -0.24 -15.85
N LYS A 222 -18.34 0.57 -15.71
CA LYS A 222 -17.83 1.44 -16.77
C LYS A 222 -16.93 0.71 -17.76
N ALA A 223 -16.26 -0.35 -17.31
CA ALA A 223 -15.29 -1.10 -18.11
C ALA A 223 -15.98 -2.26 -18.85
N ASP A 224 -16.81 -3.04 -18.15
CA ASP A 224 -17.58 -4.15 -18.70
C ASP A 224 -18.92 -4.29 -17.95
N ARG A 225 -19.97 -3.70 -18.53
CA ARG A 225 -21.30 -3.66 -17.92
C ARG A 225 -21.96 -5.03 -17.83
N GLU A 226 -21.80 -5.87 -18.86
CA GLU A 226 -22.42 -7.19 -18.92
C GLU A 226 -21.85 -8.09 -17.82
N LEU A 227 -20.52 -8.13 -17.70
CA LEU A 227 -19.84 -8.86 -16.64
C LEU A 227 -20.25 -8.35 -15.24
N ALA A 228 -20.29 -7.03 -15.04
CA ALA A 228 -20.68 -6.46 -13.75
C ALA A 228 -22.14 -6.83 -13.37
N GLU A 229 -23.07 -6.79 -14.33
CA GLU A 229 -24.46 -7.19 -14.10
C GLU A 229 -24.57 -8.69 -13.77
N GLU A 230 -23.82 -9.56 -14.45
CA GLU A 230 -23.78 -11.00 -14.17
C GLU A 230 -23.20 -11.29 -12.78
N CYS A 231 -22.05 -10.72 -12.44
CA CYS A 231 -21.43 -10.85 -11.11
C CYS A 231 -22.38 -10.41 -9.99
N SER A 232 -23.07 -9.27 -10.17
CA SER A 232 -24.07 -8.78 -9.20
C SER A 232 -25.20 -9.77 -8.95
N GLN A 233 -25.68 -10.44 -10.00
CA GLN A 233 -26.76 -11.43 -9.91
C GLN A 233 -26.29 -12.70 -9.19
N ILE A 234 -25.08 -13.17 -9.52
CA ILE A 234 -24.47 -14.35 -8.88
C ILE A 234 -24.26 -14.11 -7.39
N ALA A 235 -23.72 -12.95 -6.99
CA ALA A 235 -23.51 -12.62 -5.59
C ALA A 235 -24.81 -12.67 -4.78
N LYS A 236 -25.89 -12.08 -5.31
CA LYS A 236 -27.24 -12.13 -4.70
C LYS A 236 -27.76 -13.56 -4.57
N ALA A 237 -27.62 -14.38 -5.62
CA ALA A 237 -28.07 -15.76 -5.61
C ALA A 237 -27.26 -16.64 -4.63
N ASN A 238 -25.97 -16.38 -4.47
CA ASN A 238 -25.10 -17.12 -3.56
C ASN A 238 -25.32 -16.73 -2.10
N PHE A 239 -25.73 -15.51 -1.79
CA PHE A 239 -26.03 -15.11 -0.42
C PHE A 239 -27.07 -16.04 0.22
N THR A 240 -28.23 -16.23 -0.41
CA THR A 240 -29.29 -17.12 0.09
C THR A 240 -28.78 -18.55 0.23
N TYR A 241 -28.11 -19.07 -0.80
CA TYR A 241 -27.57 -20.44 -0.76
C TYR A 241 -26.55 -20.66 0.37
N LEU A 242 -25.57 -19.76 0.50
CA LEU A 242 -24.52 -19.87 1.52
C LEU A 242 -25.11 -19.73 2.93
N GLN A 243 -26.06 -18.81 3.11
CA GLN A 243 -26.72 -18.59 4.39
C GLN A 243 -27.56 -19.80 4.84
N GLU A 244 -28.31 -20.41 3.92
CA GLU A 244 -29.24 -21.51 4.24
C GLU A 244 -28.53 -22.87 4.32
N GLU A 245 -27.55 -23.12 3.45
CA GLU A 245 -27.02 -24.48 3.23
C GLU A 245 -25.59 -24.67 3.74
N ARG A 246 -24.78 -23.61 3.86
CA ARG A 246 -23.33 -23.73 4.10
C ARG A 246 -22.79 -22.86 5.24
N SER A 247 -23.64 -22.15 5.99
CA SER A 247 -23.20 -21.08 6.90
C SER A 247 -22.21 -21.52 7.99
N GLN A 248 -22.23 -22.80 8.40
CA GLN A 248 -21.38 -23.35 9.45
C GLN A 248 -19.97 -23.72 8.96
N GLU A 249 -19.75 -23.75 7.64
CA GLU A 249 -18.48 -24.11 7.01
C GLU A 249 -17.64 -22.88 6.65
N ILE A 250 -18.28 -21.70 6.66
CA ILE A 250 -17.68 -20.45 6.19
C ILE A 250 -16.87 -19.82 7.32
N ARG A 251 -15.64 -19.42 7.01
CA ARG A 251 -14.82 -18.61 7.91
C ARG A 251 -15.47 -17.24 8.12
N ASN A 252 -15.52 -16.81 9.38
CA ASN A 252 -16.20 -15.57 9.77
C ASN A 252 -15.67 -14.31 9.05
N ASP A 253 -14.36 -14.24 8.79
CA ASP A 253 -13.75 -13.09 8.10
C ASP A 253 -14.21 -12.95 6.64
N LEU A 254 -14.30 -14.07 5.92
CA LEU A 254 -14.82 -14.10 4.55
C LEU A 254 -16.31 -13.77 4.53
N TRP A 255 -17.07 -14.24 5.52
CA TRP A 255 -18.48 -13.89 5.64
C TRP A 255 -18.70 -12.40 5.94
N LEU A 256 -17.88 -11.80 6.82
CA LEU A 256 -17.90 -10.36 7.07
C LEU A 256 -17.64 -9.56 5.80
N LEU A 257 -16.61 -9.92 5.03
CA LEU A 257 -16.32 -9.25 3.76
C LEU A 257 -17.50 -9.40 2.78
N PHE A 258 -18.07 -10.59 2.67
CA PHE A 258 -19.22 -10.81 1.79
C PHE A 258 -20.44 -9.98 2.21
N LEU A 259 -20.73 -9.89 3.51
CA LEU A 259 -21.81 -9.05 4.03
C LEU A 259 -21.56 -7.57 3.77
N ALA A 260 -20.33 -7.08 3.95
CA ALA A 260 -19.97 -5.70 3.64
C ALA A 260 -20.19 -5.37 2.16
N GLU A 261 -19.71 -6.25 1.27
CA GLU A 261 -19.86 -6.08 -0.18
C GLU A 261 -21.32 -6.17 -0.63
N MET A 262 -22.10 -7.09 -0.07
CA MET A 262 -23.54 -7.18 -0.33
C MET A 262 -24.29 -5.94 0.14
N ASN A 263 -23.90 -5.39 1.29
CA ASN A 263 -24.48 -4.14 1.78
C ASN A 263 -24.14 -2.95 0.87
N LEU A 264 -22.90 -2.80 0.42
CA LEU A 264 -22.51 -1.75 -0.52
C LEU A 264 -23.17 -1.90 -1.90
N LEU A 265 -23.37 -3.14 -2.36
CA LEU A 265 -24.02 -3.42 -3.64
C LEU A 265 -25.52 -3.09 -3.64
N THR A 266 -26.21 -3.29 -2.52
CA THR A 266 -27.69 -3.29 -2.46
C THR A 266 -28.29 -2.21 -1.58
N ASP A 267 -27.52 -1.68 -0.63
CA ASP A 267 -27.95 -0.84 0.49
C ASP A 267 -29.05 -1.47 1.36
N GLU A 268 -29.19 -2.81 1.35
CA GLU A 268 -30.17 -3.50 2.17
C GLU A 268 -29.67 -3.67 3.61
N LYS A 269 -30.49 -3.20 4.56
CA LYS A 269 -30.18 -3.20 6.00
C LYS A 269 -29.90 -4.59 6.57
N VAL A 270 -30.48 -5.65 5.99
CA VAL A 270 -30.28 -7.03 6.45
C VAL A 270 -28.81 -7.45 6.45
N TYR A 271 -28.03 -6.96 5.49
CA TYR A 271 -26.60 -7.26 5.39
C TYR A 271 -25.79 -6.53 6.47
N GLU A 272 -26.12 -5.27 6.73
CA GLU A 272 -25.49 -4.47 7.80
C GLU A 272 -25.81 -5.04 9.19
N ASP A 273 -27.08 -5.40 9.45
CA ASP A 273 -27.48 -5.95 10.74
C ASP A 273 -26.77 -7.30 11.00
N GLN A 274 -26.64 -8.15 9.98
CA GLN A 274 -25.85 -9.39 10.08
C GLN A 274 -24.35 -9.10 10.24
N PHE A 275 -23.80 -8.11 9.54
CA PHE A 275 -22.39 -7.73 9.66
C PHE A 275 -22.05 -7.36 11.11
N ARG A 276 -22.86 -6.51 11.73
CA ARG A 276 -22.69 -6.10 13.14
C ARG A 276 -22.79 -7.27 14.11
N GLN A 277 -23.75 -8.17 13.89
CA GLN A 277 -23.87 -9.39 14.68
C GLN A 277 -22.61 -10.25 14.60
N GLN A 278 -22.05 -10.43 13.40
CA GLN A 278 -20.84 -11.22 13.17
C GLN A 278 -19.58 -10.52 13.68
N LEU A 279 -19.61 -9.19 13.80
CA LEU A 279 -18.51 -8.40 14.35
C LEU A 279 -18.46 -8.40 15.89
N THR A 280 -19.57 -8.75 16.56
CA THR A 280 -19.68 -8.74 18.03
C THR A 280 -18.51 -9.45 18.74
N PRO A 281 -18.04 -10.64 18.32
CA PRO A 281 -16.87 -11.28 18.93
C PRO A 281 -15.59 -10.43 18.88
N VAL A 282 -15.35 -9.67 17.80
CA VAL A 282 -14.18 -8.78 17.69
C VAL A 282 -14.32 -7.58 18.61
N LEU A 283 -15.54 -7.05 18.76
CA LEU A 283 -15.82 -5.97 19.69
C LEU A 283 -15.61 -6.40 21.15
N GLU A 284 -15.98 -7.64 21.47
CA GLU A 284 -15.90 -8.16 22.85
C GLU A 284 -14.50 -8.69 23.23
N THR A 285 -13.79 -9.30 22.27
CA THR A 285 -12.55 -10.06 22.55
C THR A 285 -11.31 -9.51 21.83
N GLY A 286 -11.49 -8.50 20.96
CA GLY A 286 -10.44 -7.95 20.11
C GLY A 286 -10.21 -8.75 18.83
N TRP A 287 -9.24 -8.33 18.03
CA TRP A 287 -9.04 -8.78 16.64
C TRP A 287 -8.60 -10.25 16.46
N GLN A 288 -8.18 -10.94 17.51
CA GLN A 288 -7.63 -12.32 17.47
C GLN A 288 -8.66 -13.35 17.00
N THR A 289 -9.95 -13.06 17.16
CA THR A 289 -11.01 -14.06 17.03
C THR A 289 -11.48 -14.32 15.60
N ILE A 290 -11.08 -13.50 14.62
CA ILE A 290 -11.70 -13.57 13.29
C ILE A 290 -10.75 -13.83 12.12
N SER A 291 -9.47 -13.41 12.12
CA SER A 291 -8.54 -13.84 11.04
C SER A 291 -7.06 -13.60 11.29
N LEU A 292 -6.24 -14.47 10.68
CA LEU A 292 -4.79 -14.29 10.49
C LEU A 292 -4.46 -13.54 9.17
N ASN A 293 -5.44 -13.33 8.29
CA ASN A 293 -5.27 -12.60 7.04
C ASN A 293 -6.14 -11.33 7.13
N ASP A 294 -5.73 -10.21 6.54
CA ASP A 294 -6.34 -8.87 6.74
C ASP A 294 -7.78 -8.69 6.17
N MET A 295 -8.57 -9.76 6.10
CA MET A 295 -9.95 -9.76 5.58
C MET A 295 -10.93 -9.06 6.49
N THR A 296 -10.78 -9.17 7.80
CA THR A 296 -11.59 -8.38 8.75
C THR A 296 -11.30 -6.89 8.60
N GLY A 297 -10.03 -6.51 8.44
CA GLY A 297 -9.62 -5.12 8.21
C GLY A 297 -10.20 -4.56 6.93
N LEU A 298 -10.09 -5.31 5.84
CA LEU A 298 -10.70 -4.97 4.55
C LEU A 298 -12.22 -4.82 4.67
N ALA A 299 -12.92 -5.78 5.29
CA ALA A 299 -14.37 -5.75 5.43
C ALA A 299 -14.86 -4.51 6.23
N ILE A 300 -14.16 -4.17 7.31
CA ILE A 300 -14.44 -2.96 8.10
C ILE A 300 -14.15 -1.70 7.28
N SER A 301 -13.03 -1.65 6.56
CA SER A 301 -12.66 -0.54 5.67
C SER A 301 -13.72 -0.28 4.59
N GLU A 302 -14.29 -1.35 4.02
CA GLU A 302 -15.41 -1.27 3.08
C GLU A 302 -16.68 -0.72 3.73
N MET A 303 -17.04 -1.18 4.93
CA MET A 303 -18.18 -0.64 5.67
C MET A 303 -18.03 0.85 6.00
N MET A 304 -16.81 1.32 6.25
CA MET A 304 -16.53 2.75 6.50
C MET A 304 -16.92 3.65 5.30
N LYS A 305 -17.02 3.11 4.07
CA LYS A 305 -17.45 3.88 2.89
C LYS A 305 -18.88 4.40 3.01
N LYS A 306 -19.69 3.83 3.92
CA LYS A 306 -21.04 4.32 4.25
C LYS A 306 -21.06 5.60 5.08
N ALA A 307 -19.90 6.18 5.40
CA ALA A 307 -19.77 7.37 6.23
C ALA A 307 -20.46 7.17 7.59
N LEU A 308 -20.10 6.08 8.28
CA LEU A 308 -20.65 5.75 9.59
C LEU A 308 -20.38 6.89 10.60
N PRO A 309 -21.30 7.13 11.56
CA PRO A 309 -21.11 8.10 12.63
C PRO A 309 -19.84 7.84 13.45
N VAL A 310 -19.29 8.89 14.07
CA VAL A 310 -18.09 8.82 14.92
C VAL A 310 -18.33 8.00 16.19
N ASP A 311 -19.59 7.87 16.64
CA ASP A 311 -20.01 7.05 17.77
C ASP A 311 -20.43 5.62 17.37
N ASP A 312 -20.18 5.22 16.12
CA ASP A 312 -20.42 3.86 15.64
C ASP A 312 -19.30 2.91 16.12
N GLU A 313 -19.67 1.73 16.60
CA GLU A 313 -18.73 0.70 17.07
C GLU A 313 -17.72 0.27 15.99
N ILE A 314 -18.13 0.29 14.71
CA ILE A 314 -17.26 -0.05 13.58
C ILE A 314 -16.21 1.06 13.39
N TYR A 315 -16.61 2.31 13.54
CA TYR A 315 -15.70 3.47 13.49
C TYR A 315 -14.67 3.38 14.61
N ASP A 316 -15.12 3.12 15.84
CA ASP A 316 -14.24 2.98 17.01
C ASP A 316 -13.24 1.83 16.84
N LEU A 317 -13.69 0.70 16.29
CA LEU A 317 -12.83 -0.45 16.03
C LEU A 317 -11.77 -0.14 14.96
N PHE A 318 -12.20 0.45 13.84
CA PHE A 318 -11.32 0.87 12.74
C PHE A 318 -10.24 1.85 13.25
N MET A 319 -10.64 2.82 14.07
CA MET A 319 -9.72 3.81 14.62
C MET A 319 -8.83 3.29 15.73
N GLY A 320 -9.38 2.45 16.61
CA GLY A 320 -8.61 1.78 17.66
C GLY A 320 -7.44 0.99 17.07
N ARG A 321 -7.70 0.20 16.02
CA ARG A 321 -6.64 -0.51 15.28
C ARG A 321 -5.63 0.46 14.66
N SER A 322 -6.10 1.49 13.96
CA SER A 322 -5.24 2.47 13.27
C SER A 322 -4.26 3.15 14.22
N VAL A 323 -4.75 3.62 15.38
CA VAL A 323 -3.91 4.26 16.40
C VAL A 323 -2.94 3.26 17.03
N GLY A 324 -3.38 2.03 17.30
CA GLY A 324 -2.51 0.95 17.79
C GLY A 324 -1.35 0.67 16.84
N LEU A 325 -1.64 0.58 15.54
CA LEU A 325 -0.64 0.40 14.49
C LEU A 325 0.35 1.56 14.45
N LEU A 326 -0.12 2.81 14.55
CA LEU A 326 0.75 3.99 14.53
C LEU A 326 1.67 4.06 15.77
N ILE A 327 1.17 3.69 16.95
CA ILE A 327 2.00 3.63 18.17
C ILE A 327 3.08 2.55 18.06
N ALA A 328 2.76 1.40 17.48
CA ALA A 328 3.74 0.36 17.19
C ALA A 328 4.75 0.82 16.12
N HIS A 329 4.29 1.56 15.13
CA HIS A 329 5.11 2.11 14.04
C HIS A 329 6.19 3.03 14.60
N ASP A 330 5.80 3.96 15.46
CA ASP A 330 6.73 4.92 16.06
C ASP A 330 7.76 4.29 17.02
N ARG A 331 7.56 3.02 17.42
CA ARG A 331 8.45 2.28 18.32
C ARG A 331 9.37 1.29 17.60
N ASP A 332 9.07 0.91 16.35
CA ASP A 332 9.93 0.04 15.55
C ASP A 332 10.89 0.88 14.69
N PRO A 333 12.22 0.73 14.82
CA PRO A 333 13.17 1.53 14.03
C PRO A 333 13.11 1.23 12.53
N TYR A 334 12.66 0.04 12.13
CA TYR A 334 12.43 -0.36 10.75
C TYR A 334 10.98 -0.15 10.31
N TYR A 335 10.10 0.32 11.21
CA TYR A 335 8.67 0.50 10.99
C TYR A 335 7.89 -0.79 10.69
N ARG A 336 8.37 -1.95 11.18
CA ARG A 336 7.79 -3.30 10.91
C ARG A 336 6.50 -3.60 11.68
N VAL A 337 5.42 -2.87 11.42
CA VAL A 337 4.19 -3.08 12.16
C VAL A 337 3.29 -4.07 11.47
N VAL A 338 2.93 -5.13 12.18
CA VAL A 338 1.80 -5.97 11.79
C VAL A 338 0.89 -6.22 12.99
N ALA A 339 -0.42 -6.09 12.83
CA ALA A 339 -1.37 -6.39 13.90
C ALA A 339 -1.94 -7.79 13.72
N PHE A 340 -1.50 -8.76 14.52
CA PHE A 340 -2.09 -10.11 14.51
C PHE A 340 -2.66 -10.58 15.85
N GLU A 341 -2.54 -9.82 16.94
CA GLU A 341 -3.22 -10.12 18.21
C GLU A 341 -3.62 -8.87 19.01
N PRO A 342 -4.81 -8.85 19.64
CA PRO A 342 -5.15 -7.93 20.69
C PRO A 342 -4.33 -8.29 21.92
N ILE A 343 -3.77 -7.27 22.54
CA ILE A 343 -3.12 -7.43 23.83
C ILE A 343 -3.89 -6.55 24.81
N GLU A 344 -4.10 -7.07 26.02
CA GLU A 344 -4.96 -6.48 27.04
C GLU A 344 -4.75 -4.96 27.24
N THR A 345 -5.88 -4.27 27.14
CA THR A 345 -6.34 -2.99 27.71
C THR A 345 -5.98 -1.62 27.12
N GLU A 346 -4.79 -1.27 26.59
CA GLU A 346 -4.58 0.10 26.05
C GLU A 346 -3.49 0.23 24.95
N PHE A 347 -3.72 -0.21 23.71
CA PHE A 347 -2.85 0.04 22.53
C PHE A 347 -1.51 -0.72 22.49
N LYS A 348 -1.60 -2.03 22.36
CA LYS A 348 -0.43 -2.91 22.30
C LYS A 348 -0.41 -3.59 20.94
N GLY A 349 0.47 -3.12 20.05
CA GLY A 349 0.78 -3.78 18.78
C GLY A 349 1.77 -4.93 18.97
N ILE A 350 1.80 -5.86 18.02
CA ILE A 350 2.76 -6.96 18.01
C ILE A 350 3.92 -6.61 17.09
N TYR A 351 5.11 -6.88 17.60
CA TYR A 351 6.26 -7.05 16.74
C TYR A 351 6.27 -8.52 16.37
N LEU A 352 6.07 -8.82 15.09
CA LEU A 352 6.31 -10.17 14.65
C LEU A 352 7.80 -10.48 14.90
N THR A 353 8.06 -11.60 15.56
CA THR A 353 9.44 -12.10 15.74
C THR A 353 10.04 -12.55 14.42
N GLU A 354 9.22 -12.78 13.39
CA GLU A 354 9.61 -13.07 12.02
C GLU A 354 8.86 -12.14 11.08
N THR A 355 9.56 -11.43 10.20
CA THR A 355 8.90 -10.52 9.26
C THR A 355 7.99 -11.29 8.31
N ASP A 356 6.70 -10.95 8.31
CA ASP A 356 5.74 -11.32 7.26
C ASP A 356 5.57 -10.13 6.30
N PRO A 357 6.19 -10.16 5.11
CA PRO A 357 6.12 -9.06 4.15
C PRO A 357 4.70 -8.84 3.61
N SER A 358 3.89 -9.89 3.53
CA SER A 358 2.51 -9.79 3.04
C SER A 358 1.62 -9.08 4.06
N GLY A 359 1.70 -9.46 5.34
CA GLY A 359 1.06 -8.73 6.42
C GLY A 359 1.48 -7.26 6.45
N LEU A 360 2.77 -6.97 6.28
CA LEU A 360 3.30 -5.61 6.27
C LEU A 360 2.75 -4.75 5.11
N GLY A 361 2.69 -5.34 3.91
CA GLY A 361 2.08 -4.70 2.74
C GLY A 361 0.60 -4.40 2.97
N SER A 362 -0.13 -5.34 3.57
CA SER A 362 -1.55 -5.17 3.90
C SER A 362 -1.77 -4.02 4.89
N GLU A 363 -0.97 -3.92 5.95
CA GLU A 363 -1.07 -2.79 6.90
C GLU A 363 -0.70 -1.45 6.27
N GLY A 364 0.26 -1.45 5.34
CA GLY A 364 0.55 -0.28 4.51
C GLY A 364 -0.71 0.20 3.77
N LEU A 365 -1.46 -0.72 3.17
CA LEU A 365 -2.72 -0.40 2.49
C LEU A 365 -3.82 0.00 3.48
N TYR A 366 -3.87 -0.61 4.66
CA TYR A 366 -4.79 -0.20 5.72
C TYR A 366 -4.55 1.26 6.13
N PHE A 367 -3.30 1.71 6.27
CA PHE A 367 -3.00 3.13 6.50
C PHE A 367 -3.46 4.03 5.36
N ILE A 368 -3.40 3.57 4.11
CA ILE A 368 -3.93 4.31 2.96
C ILE A 368 -5.46 4.44 3.04
N ASP A 369 -6.16 3.36 3.39
CA ASP A 369 -7.61 3.38 3.58
C ASP A 369 -8.00 4.36 4.68
N VAL A 370 -7.33 4.30 5.84
CA VAL A 370 -7.51 5.24 6.95
C VAL A 370 -7.27 6.67 6.48
N ASN A 371 -6.22 6.91 5.70
CA ASN A 371 -5.94 8.24 5.18
C ASN A 371 -7.05 8.81 4.31
N GLU A 372 -7.80 8.00 3.57
CA GLU A 372 -8.90 8.54 2.75
C GLU A 372 -9.98 9.20 3.62
N TYR A 373 -10.21 8.70 4.82
CA TYR A 373 -11.17 9.27 5.76
C TYR A 373 -10.61 10.51 6.49
N TYR A 374 -9.36 10.47 6.96
CA TYR A 374 -8.81 11.53 7.84
C TYR A 374 -7.95 12.56 7.13
N LYS A 375 -7.41 12.23 5.96
CA LYS A 375 -6.61 13.10 5.09
C LYS A 375 -5.44 13.75 5.85
N THR A 376 -4.67 12.92 6.56
CA THR A 376 -3.50 13.36 7.32
C THR A 376 -2.22 12.75 6.77
N ASN A 377 -1.16 13.55 6.69
CA ASN A 377 0.14 13.08 6.22
C ASN A 377 0.75 12.00 7.13
N THR A 378 0.27 11.84 8.37
CA THR A 378 0.76 10.83 9.32
C THR A 378 0.53 9.41 8.78
N TRP A 379 -0.69 9.12 8.34
CA TRP A 379 -1.04 7.80 7.79
C TRP A 379 -0.31 7.52 6.47
N VAL A 380 -0.22 8.54 5.60
CA VAL A 380 0.53 8.44 4.34
C VAL A 380 2.01 8.13 4.60
N ARG A 381 2.62 8.77 5.60
CA ARG A 381 4.02 8.51 5.97
C ARG A 381 4.20 7.09 6.49
N ALA A 382 3.30 6.61 7.33
CA ALA A 382 3.34 5.24 7.84
C ALA A 382 3.24 4.20 6.71
N ALA A 383 2.31 4.41 5.76
CA ALA A 383 2.20 3.57 4.56
C ALA A 383 3.48 3.62 3.70
N GLN A 384 4.06 4.80 3.52
CA GLN A 384 5.31 4.96 2.77
C GLN A 384 6.49 4.27 3.46
N ASP A 385 6.53 4.31 4.79
CA ASP A 385 7.54 3.64 5.59
C ASP A 385 7.47 2.11 5.43
N GLN A 386 6.25 1.54 5.33
CA GLN A 386 6.06 0.12 4.97
C GLN A 386 6.60 -0.19 3.58
N MET A 387 6.27 0.65 2.60
CA MET A 387 6.78 0.47 1.24
C MET A 387 8.32 0.56 1.20
N HIS A 388 8.94 1.48 1.93
CA HIS A 388 10.39 1.57 2.02
C HIS A 388 11.01 0.32 2.65
N TYR A 389 10.38 -0.24 3.69
CA TYR A 389 10.82 -1.50 4.28
C TYR A 389 10.78 -2.63 3.25
N LEU A 390 9.64 -2.79 2.56
CA LEU A 390 9.42 -3.84 1.56
C LEU A 390 10.41 -3.75 0.39
N LEU A 391 10.86 -2.54 0.06
CA LEU A 391 11.78 -2.31 -1.05
C LEU A 391 13.26 -2.35 -0.68
N GLY A 392 13.63 -2.72 0.56
CA GLY A 392 15.05 -2.92 0.94
C GLY A 392 15.56 -2.06 2.09
N ARG A 393 14.77 -1.12 2.63
CA ARG A 393 15.09 -0.43 3.89
C ARG A 393 14.80 -1.33 5.09
N ASN A 394 15.41 -2.50 5.11
CA ASN A 394 15.27 -3.50 6.16
C ASN A 394 16.63 -4.09 6.52
N ARG A 395 16.71 -4.72 7.69
CA ARG A 395 17.95 -5.29 8.26
C ARG A 395 18.70 -6.23 7.30
N ARG A 396 17.95 -6.97 6.48
CA ARG A 396 18.48 -7.99 5.57
C ARG A 396 18.79 -7.44 4.19
N GLU A 397 18.47 -6.18 3.91
CA GLU A 397 18.58 -5.54 2.60
C GLU A 397 17.84 -6.34 1.51
N ILE A 398 16.74 -7.00 1.89
CA ILE A 398 15.90 -7.80 0.97
C ILE A 398 14.97 -6.86 0.22
N ASP A 399 14.96 -6.96 -1.10
CA ASP A 399 13.97 -6.33 -1.94
C ASP A 399 12.82 -7.30 -2.20
N TYR A 400 11.71 -7.12 -1.48
CA TYR A 400 10.54 -7.99 -1.60
C TYR A 400 9.75 -7.76 -2.89
N LEU A 401 10.11 -6.77 -3.74
CA LEU A 401 9.60 -6.75 -5.11
C LEU A 401 10.16 -7.94 -5.93
N GLN A 402 11.40 -8.36 -5.63
CA GLN A 402 12.09 -9.46 -6.32
C GLN A 402 11.94 -10.79 -5.57
N ASP A 403 12.01 -10.74 -4.24
CA ASP A 403 12.06 -11.92 -3.38
C ASP A 403 10.73 -12.21 -2.65
N GLY A 404 9.74 -11.34 -2.80
CA GLY A 404 8.43 -11.49 -2.17
C GLY A 404 7.57 -12.56 -2.81
N ASN A 405 6.63 -13.09 -2.03
CA ASN A 405 5.56 -13.92 -2.58
C ASN A 405 4.59 -13.06 -3.40
N SER A 406 3.70 -13.70 -4.17
CA SER A 406 2.79 -12.97 -5.06
C SER A 406 1.95 -11.95 -4.29
N GLU A 407 1.41 -12.32 -3.12
CA GLU A 407 0.63 -11.39 -2.28
C GLU A 407 1.42 -10.12 -1.90
N THR A 408 2.66 -10.28 -1.44
CA THR A 408 3.55 -9.16 -1.10
C THR A 408 3.79 -8.25 -2.31
N ILE A 409 4.08 -8.84 -3.48
CA ILE A 409 4.29 -8.08 -4.72
C ILE A 409 3.03 -7.29 -5.08
N PHE A 410 1.83 -7.83 -4.83
CA PHE A 410 0.59 -7.13 -5.13
C PHE A 410 0.38 -5.92 -4.22
N HIS A 411 0.67 -6.07 -2.93
CA HIS A 411 0.62 -4.94 -2.01
C HIS A 411 1.63 -3.87 -2.37
N ILE A 412 2.84 -4.26 -2.78
CA ILE A 412 3.84 -3.33 -3.31
C ILE A 412 3.28 -2.60 -4.54
N ALA A 413 2.59 -3.29 -5.46
CA ALA A 413 1.96 -2.66 -6.62
C ALA A 413 0.94 -1.59 -6.20
N LEU A 414 0.03 -1.92 -5.28
CA LEU A 414 -1.01 -0.98 -4.82
C LEU A 414 -0.41 0.21 -4.04
N LEU A 415 0.58 -0.03 -3.16
CA LEU A 415 1.30 1.03 -2.47
C LEU A 415 2.03 1.93 -3.47
N ALA A 416 2.76 1.36 -4.43
CA ALA A 416 3.43 2.11 -5.48
C ALA A 416 2.43 2.90 -6.33
N ALA A 417 1.25 2.35 -6.64
CA ALA A 417 0.19 3.06 -7.35
C ALA A 417 -0.33 4.29 -6.59
N TYR A 418 -0.37 4.23 -5.25
CA TYR A 418 -0.71 5.39 -4.43
C TYR A 418 0.34 6.51 -4.53
N PHE A 419 1.63 6.13 -4.52
CA PHE A 419 2.76 7.05 -4.44
C PHE A 419 3.35 7.48 -5.80
N LYS A 420 2.99 6.81 -6.90
CA LYS A 420 3.50 7.14 -8.23
C LYS A 420 2.97 8.48 -8.74
N ASP A 421 3.75 9.08 -9.63
CA ASP A 421 3.38 10.32 -10.30
C ASP A 421 2.28 10.04 -11.33
N SER A 422 1.07 10.54 -11.08
CA SER A 422 -0.05 10.50 -12.03
C SER A 422 -0.13 11.74 -12.93
N SER A 423 0.79 12.71 -12.81
CA SER A 423 0.69 13.98 -13.55
C SER A 423 0.81 13.83 -15.06
N THR A 424 1.43 12.75 -15.55
CA THR A 424 1.50 12.40 -16.96
C THR A 424 0.33 11.55 -17.44
N MET A 425 -0.48 11.02 -16.52
CA MET A 425 -1.61 10.17 -16.83
C MET A 425 -2.77 11.04 -17.29
N THR A 426 -2.90 11.24 -18.59
CA THR A 426 -4.07 11.90 -19.14
C THR A 426 -5.27 10.97 -18.96
N ARG A 427 -6.18 11.26 -18.02
CA ARG A 427 -7.52 10.67 -18.00
C ARG A 427 -8.10 10.79 -19.42
N SER A 428 -8.13 9.70 -20.18
CA SER A 428 -8.74 9.58 -21.52
C SER A 428 -8.19 10.48 -22.65
N GLY A 429 -6.91 10.88 -22.63
CA GLY A 429 -6.34 11.68 -23.74
C GLY A 429 -6.73 13.17 -23.75
N GLN A 430 -7.31 13.67 -22.66
CA GLN A 430 -7.31 15.11 -22.40
C GLN A 430 -6.14 15.44 -21.48
N VAL A 431 -5.21 16.25 -21.99
CA VAL A 431 -4.16 16.90 -21.21
C VAL A 431 -4.83 17.80 -20.17
N ILE A 432 -5.11 17.27 -18.99
CA ILE A 432 -5.38 18.12 -17.82
C ILE A 432 -4.00 18.58 -17.36
N GLY A 433 -3.50 19.63 -18.04
CA GLY A 433 -2.36 20.39 -17.56
C GLY A 433 -2.74 21.05 -16.24
N GLY A 434 -2.73 20.31 -15.13
CA GLY A 434 -3.01 20.82 -13.80
C GLY A 434 -1.91 21.77 -13.35
N VAL A 435 -0.65 21.36 -13.56
CA VAL A 435 0.52 22.23 -13.33
C VAL A 435 0.49 23.41 -14.29
N LEU A 436 0.19 23.19 -15.58
CA LEU A 436 0.11 24.27 -16.56
C LEU A 436 -1.03 25.25 -16.26
N LYS A 437 -2.20 24.79 -15.78
CA LYS A 437 -3.31 25.66 -15.35
C LYS A 437 -2.98 26.41 -14.07
N ILE A 438 -2.41 25.76 -13.06
CA ILE A 438 -2.03 26.42 -11.80
C ILE A 438 -0.93 27.46 -12.06
N THR A 439 0.12 27.09 -12.79
CA THR A 439 1.18 28.03 -13.20
C THR A 439 0.61 29.14 -14.08
N LEU A 440 -0.31 28.86 -15.01
CA LEU A 440 -0.98 29.88 -15.81
C LEU A 440 -1.84 30.81 -14.95
N TYR A 441 -2.59 30.31 -13.97
CA TYR A 441 -3.35 31.13 -13.04
C TYR A 441 -2.44 31.98 -12.17
N PHE A 442 -1.32 31.43 -11.66
CA PHE A 442 -0.32 32.22 -10.95
C PHE A 442 0.28 33.30 -11.84
N VAL A 443 0.67 32.98 -13.08
CA VAL A 443 1.19 33.95 -14.05
C VAL A 443 0.15 35.03 -14.35
N LEU A 444 -1.13 34.67 -14.54
CA LEU A 444 -2.22 35.61 -14.77
C LEU A 444 -2.49 36.51 -13.56
N ILE A 445 -2.51 35.95 -12.34
CA ILE A 445 -2.68 36.70 -11.09
C ILE A 445 -1.51 37.66 -10.89
N PHE A 446 -0.26 37.21 -11.02
CA PHE A 446 0.91 38.07 -10.89
C PHE A 446 0.96 39.14 -12.00
N SER A 447 0.56 38.80 -13.22
CA SER A 447 0.45 39.77 -14.31
C SER A 447 -0.63 40.82 -14.03
N ALA A 448 -1.79 40.40 -13.50
CA ALA A 448 -2.88 41.29 -13.12
C ALA A 448 -2.48 42.22 -11.96
N ILE A 449 -1.78 41.71 -10.93
CA ILE A 449 -1.24 42.52 -9.83
C ILE A 449 -0.23 43.54 -10.38
N THR A 450 0.66 43.12 -11.27
CA THR A 450 1.68 44.00 -11.86
C THR A 450 1.04 45.10 -12.73
N LEU A 451 0.02 44.76 -13.51
CA LEU A 451 -0.76 45.73 -14.31
C LEU A 451 -1.54 46.70 -13.43
N TRP A 452 -2.16 46.21 -12.36
CA TRP A 452 -2.89 47.04 -11.39
C TRP A 452 -1.95 48.03 -10.69
N GLN A 453 -0.78 47.57 -10.23
CA GLN A 453 0.25 48.44 -9.63
C GLN A 453 0.74 49.53 -10.60
N ARG A 454 0.93 49.19 -11.89
CA ARG A 454 1.28 50.20 -12.91
C ARG A 454 0.14 51.20 -13.15
N TYR A 455 -1.10 50.76 -13.13
CA TYR A 455 -2.25 51.63 -13.35
C TYR A 455 -2.53 52.54 -12.15
N SER A 456 -2.39 52.04 -10.92
CA SER A 456 -2.57 52.84 -9.70
C SER A 456 -1.49 53.92 -9.57
N ALA A 457 -0.23 53.60 -9.91
CA ALA A 457 0.87 54.58 -9.90
C ALA A 457 0.69 55.74 -10.89
N LYS A 458 -0.09 55.56 -11.97
CA LYS A 458 -0.41 56.64 -12.92
C LYS A 458 -1.52 57.59 -12.44
N ARG A 459 -2.31 57.21 -11.42
CA ARG A 459 -3.39 58.07 -10.89
C ARG A 459 -2.95 59.00 -9.77
N SER A 460 -1.70 58.90 -9.32
CA SER A 460 -1.13 59.77 -8.28
C SER A 460 -0.38 60.97 -8.85
N GLU A 461 -0.59 61.35 -10.11
CA GLU A 461 -0.16 62.67 -10.57
C GLU A 461 -1.03 63.74 -9.87
N PRO A 462 -0.42 64.69 -9.14
CA PRO A 462 -1.17 65.70 -8.41
C PRO A 462 -1.97 66.54 -9.39
N THR A 463 -3.26 66.67 -9.12
CA THR A 463 -4.11 67.67 -9.76
C THR A 463 -3.54 69.03 -9.38
N GLU A 464 -3.00 69.78 -10.34
CA GLU A 464 -2.59 71.16 -10.12
C GLU A 464 -3.82 71.96 -9.64
N ASP A 465 -3.77 72.39 -8.39
CA ASP A 465 -4.74 73.33 -7.80
C ASP A 465 -4.69 74.64 -8.61
N ASN A 466 -5.84 74.99 -9.21
CA ASN A 466 -6.14 76.32 -9.77
C ASN A 466 -7.12 77.05 -8.87
#